data_AF-A0A0D0EAT4-F1
#
_entry.id   AF-A0A0D0EAT4-F1
#
_cell.length_a   1.000
_cell.length_b   1.000
_cell.length_c   1.000
_cell.angle_alpha   90.00
_cell.angle_beta   90.00
_cell.angle_gamma   90.00
#
_symmetry.space_group_name_H-M   'P 1'
#
loop_
_entity.id
_entity.type
_entity.pdbx_description
1 polymer ?
#
loop_
_entity_poly.entity_id
_entity_poly.type
_entity_poly.pdbx_seq_one_letter_code
_entity_poly.pdbx_strand_id
1 'polypeptide(L)'
;MVTINSKFSIRKDRNSGVEYQYDAVVRNREERKHMLGGDCECCQEYYRAVGPQPASRKPLWRSPNRKTPHSYHLSENDKENAEVEQHMQRISRHRHHWHRAKTPPGYWDIGFPDTQEASEINRRAAEMHKRKLVDVEAEARGNNSRYVARDHLTDNI
;
A
#
# COMPACT_ATOMS: atom_id res chain seq x y z
N MET A 1 3.09 25.00 3.28
CA MET A 1 2.39 23.69 3.27
C MET A 1 3.46 22.61 3.43
N VAL A 2 3.36 21.75 4.45
CA VAL A 2 4.34 20.68 4.67
C VAL A 2 4.12 19.57 3.63
N THR A 3 5.15 19.18 2.89
CA THR A 3 5.10 18.07 1.93
C THR A 3 5.79 16.83 2.50
N ILE A 4 5.44 15.65 1.98
CA ILE A 4 6.05 14.38 2.44
C ILE A 4 7.58 14.42 2.25
N ASN A 5 8.04 14.85 1.09
CA ASN A 5 9.47 14.90 0.76
C ASN A 5 10.25 15.91 1.62
N SER A 6 9.59 16.89 2.24
CA SER A 6 10.24 17.83 3.18
C SER A 6 10.55 17.21 4.54
N LYS A 7 9.75 16.23 4.98
CA LYS A 7 9.88 15.57 6.29
C LYS A 7 10.49 14.17 6.22
N PHE A 8 10.34 13.48 5.10
CA PHE A 8 10.74 12.10 4.92
C PHE A 8 11.54 11.93 3.64
N SER A 9 12.48 10.98 3.65
CA SER A 9 13.22 10.52 2.48
C SER A 9 13.05 9.01 2.30
N ILE A 10 13.25 8.52 1.09
CA ILE A 10 13.12 7.09 0.79
C ILE A 10 14.46 6.40 1.05
N ARG A 11 14.39 5.24 1.69
CA ARG A 11 15.53 4.37 1.95
C ARG A 11 16.12 3.84 0.65
N LYS A 12 17.35 4.26 0.31
CA LYS A 12 18.06 3.87 -0.91
C LYS A 12 18.30 2.36 -0.98
N ASP A 13 18.64 1.72 0.13
CA ASP A 13 18.84 0.27 0.25
C ASP A 13 17.60 -0.55 -0.11
N ARG A 14 16.40 0.05 0.00
CA ARG A 14 15.12 -0.60 -0.31
C ARG A 14 14.46 -0.10 -1.59
N ASN A 15 15.14 0.76 -2.34
CA ASN A 15 14.63 1.40 -3.55
C ASN A 15 15.71 1.49 -4.63
N SER A 16 16.50 0.43 -4.78
CA SER A 16 17.52 0.29 -5.85
C SER A 16 18.55 1.43 -5.90
N GLY A 17 18.89 2.01 -4.74
CA GLY A 17 19.87 3.09 -4.62
C GLY A 17 19.33 4.50 -4.84
N VAL A 18 18.05 4.67 -5.22
CA VAL A 18 17.47 6.00 -5.48
C VAL A 18 16.55 6.47 -4.35
N GLU A 19 16.48 7.78 -4.16
CA GLU A 19 15.74 8.44 -3.07
C GLU A 19 14.35 8.96 -3.45
N TYR A 20 13.87 8.62 -4.65
CA TYR A 20 12.57 9.01 -5.18
C TYR A 20 11.76 7.79 -5.63
N GLN A 21 10.42 7.92 -5.63
CA GLN A 21 9.53 6.87 -6.11
C GLN A 21 9.60 6.80 -7.63
N TYR A 22 9.73 5.60 -8.18
CA TYR A 22 9.73 5.38 -9.62
C TYR A 22 8.99 4.09 -9.95
N ASP A 23 8.50 4.00 -11.19
CA ASP A 23 7.90 2.79 -11.74
C ASP A 23 8.74 2.37 -12.95
N ALA A 24 9.06 1.09 -13.04
CA ALA A 24 9.87 0.52 -14.12
C ALA A 24 9.26 -0.78 -14.61
N VAL A 25 9.43 -1.06 -15.90
CA VAL A 25 8.87 -2.26 -16.51
C VAL A 25 9.72 -3.47 -16.12
N VAL A 26 9.21 -4.29 -15.20
CA VAL A 26 9.82 -5.56 -14.79
C VAL A 26 9.32 -6.69 -15.69
N ARG A 27 10.23 -7.28 -16.49
CA ARG A 27 9.93 -8.45 -17.34
C ARG A 27 10.26 -9.78 -16.66
N ASN A 28 11.22 -9.79 -15.72
CA ASN A 28 11.63 -11.00 -15.03
C ASN A 28 10.53 -11.47 -14.05
N ARG A 29 10.19 -12.76 -14.12
CA ARG A 29 9.13 -13.35 -13.29
C ARG A 29 9.47 -13.37 -11.80
N GLU A 30 10.70 -13.69 -11.44
CA GLU A 30 11.14 -13.76 -10.05
C GLU A 30 11.21 -12.37 -9.42
N GLU A 31 11.75 -11.37 -10.13
CA GLU A 31 11.70 -9.97 -9.68
C GLU A 31 10.26 -9.50 -9.46
N ARG A 32 9.36 -9.82 -10.40
CA ARG A 32 7.94 -9.48 -10.30
C ARG A 32 7.27 -10.08 -9.06
N LYS A 33 7.69 -11.26 -8.56
CA LYS A 33 7.12 -11.86 -7.33
C LYS A 33 7.42 -11.03 -6.08
N HIS A 34 8.52 -10.28 -6.07
CA HIS A 34 8.92 -9.42 -4.95
C HIS A 34 8.20 -8.06 -4.95
N MET A 35 7.49 -7.72 -6.04
CA MET A 35 6.64 -6.53 -6.11
C MET A 35 5.36 -6.72 -5.30
N LEU A 36 4.79 -5.61 -4.81
CA LEU A 36 3.52 -5.63 -4.08
C LEU A 36 2.39 -5.98 -5.03
N GLY A 37 1.60 -6.99 -4.67
CA GLY A 37 0.31 -7.28 -5.28
C GLY A 37 -0.65 -6.15 -4.95
N GLY A 38 -1.32 -5.65 -5.97
CA GLY A 38 -2.37 -4.66 -5.83
C GLY A 38 -3.64 -5.12 -6.49
N ASP A 39 -4.71 -4.40 -6.21
CA ASP A 39 -5.95 -4.44 -6.94
C ASP A 39 -6.09 -3.16 -7.78
N CYS A 40 -6.72 -3.29 -8.94
CA CYS A 40 -7.26 -2.15 -9.66
C CYS A 40 -8.75 -2.00 -9.32
N GLU A 41 -9.37 -0.91 -9.76
CA GLU A 41 -10.82 -0.69 -9.57
C GLU A 41 -11.66 -1.89 -10.03
N CYS A 42 -11.25 -2.56 -11.11
CA CYS A 42 -11.93 -3.75 -11.63
C CYS A 42 -11.71 -5.03 -10.78
N CYS A 43 -10.60 -5.12 -10.03
CA CYS A 43 -10.27 -6.30 -9.22
C CYS A 43 -10.68 -6.18 -7.75
N GLN A 44 -10.94 -4.96 -7.27
CA GLN A 44 -11.36 -4.71 -5.89
C GLN A 44 -12.58 -5.55 -5.49
N GLU A 45 -13.61 -5.56 -6.33
CA GLU A 45 -14.86 -6.31 -6.08
C GLU A 45 -14.62 -7.82 -6.04
N TYR A 46 -13.73 -8.33 -6.89
CA TYR A 46 -13.35 -9.74 -6.88
C TYR A 46 -12.75 -10.15 -5.52
N TYR A 47 -11.78 -9.38 -4.99
CA TYR A 47 -11.16 -9.72 -3.71
C TYR A 47 -12.11 -9.53 -2.53
N ARG A 48 -12.99 -8.53 -2.57
CA ARG A 48 -14.05 -8.34 -1.58
C ARG A 48 -15.04 -9.50 -1.56
N ALA A 49 -15.41 -10.02 -2.73
CA ALA A 49 -16.39 -11.10 -2.84
C ALA A 49 -15.79 -12.47 -2.52
N VAL A 50 -14.54 -12.73 -2.95
CA VAL A 50 -13.87 -14.02 -2.71
C VAL A 50 -13.31 -14.12 -1.29
N GLY A 51 -12.84 -13.01 -0.73
CA GLY A 51 -12.25 -12.98 0.61
C GLY A 51 -10.90 -13.71 0.67
N PRO A 52 -10.55 -14.26 1.85
CA PRO A 52 -9.35 -15.07 2.06
C PRO A 52 -9.23 -16.24 1.09
N GLN A 53 -8.01 -16.55 0.65
CA GLN A 53 -7.82 -17.80 -0.08
C GLN A 53 -7.98 -19.01 0.83
N PRO A 54 -8.67 -20.07 0.37
CA PRO A 54 -8.67 -21.32 1.11
C PRO A 54 -7.23 -21.86 1.20
N ALA A 55 -6.86 -22.35 2.39
CA ALA A 55 -5.58 -23.01 2.59
C ALA A 55 -5.41 -24.14 1.56
N SER A 56 -4.26 -24.20 0.88
CA SER A 56 -3.99 -25.25 -0.10
C SER A 56 -3.98 -26.60 0.61
N ARG A 57 -5.08 -27.35 0.54
CA ARG A 57 -5.14 -28.71 1.08
C ARG A 57 -4.41 -29.61 0.10
N LYS A 58 -3.16 -29.97 0.42
CA LYS A 58 -2.52 -31.12 -0.24
C LYS A 58 -3.45 -32.33 -0.07
N PRO A 59 -3.58 -33.21 -1.07
CA PRO A 59 -4.33 -34.45 -0.89
C PRO A 59 -3.81 -35.14 0.37
N LEU A 60 -4.72 -35.40 1.30
CA LEU A 60 -4.40 -36.04 2.56
C LEU A 60 -4.25 -37.54 2.29
N TRP A 61 -3.05 -37.95 1.89
CA TRP A 61 -2.70 -39.37 1.78
C TRP A 61 -2.64 -40.07 3.15
N ARG A 62 -2.75 -39.33 4.26
CA ARG A 62 -2.79 -39.81 5.65
C ARG A 62 -3.63 -38.89 6.54
N SER A 63 -4.29 -39.46 7.55
CA SER A 63 -5.13 -38.74 8.51
C SER A 63 -4.30 -37.81 9.42
N PRO A 64 -4.69 -36.53 9.59
CA PRO A 64 -3.95 -35.60 10.46
C PRO A 64 -4.06 -35.96 11.95
N ASN A 65 -2.93 -35.99 12.66
CA ASN A 65 -2.88 -36.07 14.12
C ASN A 65 -3.13 -34.69 14.73
N ARG A 66 -4.21 -34.52 15.49
CA ARG A 66 -4.65 -33.23 16.03
C ARG A 66 -3.92 -32.92 17.34
N LYS A 67 -2.93 -32.02 17.29
CA LYS A 67 -2.54 -31.20 18.44
C LYS A 67 -2.34 -29.77 17.96
N THR A 68 -3.30 -28.89 18.23
CA THR A 68 -3.19 -27.45 17.94
C THR A 68 -3.24 -26.66 19.25
N PRO A 69 -2.19 -25.92 19.60
CA PRO A 69 -2.22 -24.96 20.69
C PRO A 69 -3.03 -23.71 20.31
N HIS A 70 -3.70 -23.13 21.30
CA HIS A 70 -4.47 -21.90 21.18
C HIS A 70 -3.60 -20.73 20.72
N SER A 71 -4.00 -20.07 19.63
CA SER A 71 -3.38 -18.84 19.13
C SER A 71 -4.13 -17.61 19.64
N TYR A 72 -3.36 -16.56 19.86
CA TYR A 72 -3.75 -15.24 20.38
C TYR A 72 -4.79 -14.54 19.48
N HIS A 73 -5.75 -13.87 20.12
CA HIS A 73 -6.97 -13.34 19.52
C HIS A 73 -6.75 -11.92 18.94
N LEU A 74 -6.33 -11.81 17.68
CA LEU A 74 -6.62 -10.60 16.89
C LEU A 74 -8.14 -10.50 16.63
N SER A 75 -8.65 -9.29 16.43
CA SER A 75 -10.05 -9.10 16.01
C SER A 75 -10.29 -9.86 14.70
N GLU A 76 -11.47 -10.46 14.53
CA GLU A 76 -11.78 -11.29 13.35
C GLU A 76 -11.64 -10.50 12.04
N ASN A 77 -12.01 -9.21 12.06
CA ASN A 77 -11.89 -8.32 10.90
C ASN A 77 -10.43 -8.05 10.50
N ASP A 78 -9.53 -7.83 11.48
CA ASP A 78 -8.12 -7.56 11.18
C ASP A 78 -7.43 -8.80 10.58
N LYS A 79 -7.83 -9.99 11.05
CA LYS A 79 -7.35 -11.27 10.50
C LYS A 79 -7.83 -11.44 9.05
N GLU A 80 -9.11 -11.23 8.80
CA GLU A 80 -9.69 -11.36 7.46
C GLU A 80 -9.02 -10.42 6.45
N ASN A 81 -8.84 -9.14 6.82
CA ASN A 81 -8.16 -8.18 5.95
C ASN A 81 -6.71 -8.60 5.63
N ALA A 82 -5.96 -9.07 6.64
CA ALA A 82 -4.60 -9.56 6.43
C ALA A 82 -4.55 -10.81 5.54
N GLU A 83 -5.55 -11.68 5.61
CA GLU A 83 -5.67 -12.86 4.75
C GLU A 83 -6.06 -12.50 3.31
N VAL A 84 -6.90 -11.49 3.12
CA VAL A 84 -7.22 -10.91 1.80
C VAL A 84 -5.99 -10.25 1.19
N GLU A 85 -5.19 -9.52 1.96
CA GLU A 85 -3.93 -8.94 1.49
C GLU A 85 -2.93 -10.04 1.08
N GLN A 86 -2.82 -11.12 1.86
CA GLN A 86 -1.98 -12.27 1.49
C GLN A 86 -2.48 -12.98 0.23
N HIS A 87 -3.80 -13.12 0.07
CA HIS A 87 -4.42 -13.62 -1.15
C HIS A 87 -4.00 -12.75 -2.35
N MET A 88 -4.16 -11.43 -2.24
CA MET A 88 -3.77 -10.48 -3.28
C MET A 88 -2.28 -10.58 -3.61
N GLN A 89 -1.41 -10.59 -2.61
CA GLN A 89 0.04 -10.72 -2.80
C GLN A 89 0.43 -12.01 -3.53
N ARG A 90 -0.32 -13.09 -3.33
CA ARG A 90 -0.05 -14.38 -3.95
C ARG A 90 -0.50 -14.45 -5.40
N ILE A 91 -1.73 -14.02 -5.71
CA ILE A 91 -2.32 -14.30 -7.03
C ILE A 91 -2.42 -13.09 -7.95
N SER A 92 -2.27 -11.87 -7.43
CA SER A 92 -2.57 -10.70 -8.24
C SER A 92 -1.67 -10.59 -9.46
N ARG A 93 -2.32 -10.32 -10.59
CA ARG A 93 -1.66 -9.93 -11.84
C ARG A 93 -1.18 -8.49 -11.79
N HIS A 94 -1.82 -7.62 -11.02
CA HIS A 94 -1.39 -6.23 -10.85
C HIS A 94 -0.33 -6.15 -9.76
N ARG A 95 0.85 -5.67 -10.14
CA ARG A 95 2.00 -5.58 -9.24
C ARG A 95 2.78 -4.30 -9.47
N HIS A 96 3.25 -3.68 -8.40
CA HIS A 96 3.98 -2.42 -8.42
C HIS A 96 5.00 -2.37 -7.27
N HIS A 97 6.07 -1.57 -7.44
CA HIS A 97 6.96 -1.24 -6.32
C HIS A 97 6.34 -0.19 -5.40
N TRP A 98 5.64 0.76 -6.02
CA TRP A 98 4.97 1.87 -5.36
C TRP A 98 3.52 1.95 -5.83
N HIS A 99 2.57 2.07 -4.91
CA HIS A 99 1.18 2.30 -5.29
C HIS A 99 1.09 3.63 -6.02
N ARG A 100 0.32 3.66 -7.11
CA ARG A 100 0.03 4.91 -7.82
C ARG A 100 -0.74 5.85 -6.89
N ALA A 101 -0.50 7.16 -7.05
CA ALA A 101 -1.29 8.15 -6.34
C ALA A 101 -2.77 8.00 -6.73
N LYS A 102 -3.66 8.20 -5.77
CA LYS A 102 -5.10 8.25 -6.04
C LYS A 102 -5.39 9.46 -6.90
N THR A 103 -6.33 9.32 -7.83
CA THR A 103 -6.82 10.41 -8.65
C THR A 103 -7.34 11.54 -7.73
N PRO A 104 -6.91 12.80 -7.94
CA PRO A 104 -7.38 13.94 -7.17
C PRO A 104 -8.91 14.11 -7.24
N PRO A 105 -9.54 14.75 -6.23
CA PRO A 105 -10.97 15.02 -6.26
C PRO A 105 -11.32 15.91 -7.46
N GLY A 106 -12.35 15.53 -8.22
CA GLY A 106 -12.86 16.30 -9.36
C GLY A 106 -12.01 16.24 -10.63
N TYR A 107 -10.98 15.40 -10.71
CA TYR A 107 -10.09 15.32 -11.89
C TYR A 107 -10.82 14.96 -13.20
N TRP A 108 -11.89 14.17 -13.13
CA TRP A 108 -12.69 13.76 -14.29
C TRP A 108 -13.94 14.63 -14.52
N ASP A 109 -14.12 15.68 -13.72
CA ASP A 109 -15.23 16.61 -13.91
C ASP A 109 -14.87 17.55 -15.06
N ILE A 110 -15.45 17.28 -16.23
CA ILE A 110 -15.17 18.00 -17.47
C ILE A 110 -15.87 19.36 -17.41
N GLY A 111 -15.27 20.33 -16.73
CA GLY A 111 -15.77 21.70 -16.56
C GLY A 111 -14.84 22.56 -15.69
N PHE A 112 -15.02 23.88 -15.72
CA PHE A 112 -14.39 24.75 -14.74
C PHE A 112 -15.30 24.81 -13.51
N PRO A 113 -14.80 24.45 -12.31
CA PRO A 113 -15.60 24.53 -11.10
C PRO A 113 -15.96 25.99 -10.82
N ASP A 114 -17.12 26.21 -10.24
CA ASP A 114 -17.42 27.53 -9.67
C ASP A 114 -16.50 27.82 -8.46
N THR A 115 -16.61 29.03 -7.90
CA THR A 115 -15.73 29.43 -6.77
C THR A 115 -15.94 28.59 -5.51
N GLN A 116 -17.16 28.09 -5.27
CA GLN A 116 -17.52 27.28 -4.11
C GLN A 116 -17.01 25.85 -4.28
N GLU A 117 -17.24 25.26 -5.46
CA GLU A 117 -16.74 23.95 -5.86
C GLU A 117 -15.21 23.90 -5.85
N ALA A 118 -14.54 24.93 -6.37
CA ALA A 118 -13.07 25.02 -6.34
C ALA A 118 -12.53 25.04 -4.91
N SER A 119 -13.20 25.75 -3.99
CA SER A 119 -12.85 25.76 -2.57
C SER A 119 -13.00 24.37 -1.95
N GLU A 120 -14.09 23.66 -2.27
CA GLU A 120 -14.32 22.30 -1.78
C GLU A 120 -13.31 21.30 -2.34
N ILE A 121 -12.99 21.36 -3.64
CA ILE A 121 -11.96 20.53 -4.28
C ILE A 121 -10.61 20.74 -3.58
N ASN A 122 -10.23 21.99 -3.33
CA ASN A 122 -8.99 22.33 -2.62
C ASN A 122 -8.98 21.78 -1.18
N ARG A 123 -10.11 21.88 -0.46
CA ARG A 123 -10.26 21.29 0.88
C ARG A 123 -10.08 19.78 0.85
N ARG A 124 -10.77 19.07 -0.06
CA ARG A 124 -10.65 17.61 -0.23
C ARG A 124 -9.22 17.19 -0.62
N ALA A 125 -8.56 17.97 -1.48
CA ALA A 125 -7.17 17.72 -1.86
C ALA A 125 -6.22 17.88 -0.66
N ALA A 126 -6.43 18.90 0.18
CA ALA A 126 -5.66 19.10 1.41
C ALA A 126 -5.87 17.94 2.42
N GLU A 127 -7.10 17.46 2.57
CA GLU A 127 -7.41 16.27 3.39
C GLU A 127 -6.72 15.01 2.86
N MET A 128 -6.73 14.80 1.53
CA MET A 128 -6.03 13.68 0.89
C MET A 128 -4.52 13.74 1.15
N HIS A 129 -3.90 14.92 1.04
CA HIS A 129 -2.49 15.13 1.35
C HIS A 129 -2.17 14.89 2.83
N LYS A 130 -3.04 15.35 3.74
CA LYS A 130 -2.91 15.12 5.18
C LYS A 130 -2.99 13.63 5.51
N ARG A 131 -3.93 12.90 4.92
CA ARG A 131 -4.05 11.44 5.10
C ARG A 131 -2.78 10.72 4.64
N LYS A 132 -2.27 11.06 3.45
CA LYS A 132 -1.02 10.48 2.93
C LYS A 132 0.18 10.76 3.83
N LEU A 133 0.26 11.96 4.42
CA LEU A 133 1.30 12.29 5.40
C LEU A 133 1.21 11.42 6.66
N VAL A 134 0.01 11.22 7.20
CA VAL A 134 -0.22 10.34 8.37
C VAL A 134 0.16 8.90 8.05
N ASP A 135 -0.23 8.38 6.88
CA ASP A 135 0.12 7.03 6.46
C ASP A 135 1.63 6.83 6.34
N VAL A 136 2.34 7.80 5.74
CA VAL A 136 3.81 7.77 5.63
C VAL A 136 4.48 7.89 6.99
N GLU A 137 3.97 8.73 7.89
CA GLU A 137 4.49 8.86 9.25
C GLU A 137 4.32 7.56 10.04
N ALA A 138 3.17 6.91 9.93
CA ALA A 138 2.91 5.60 10.52
C ALA A 138 3.83 4.52 9.94
N GLU A 139 3.99 4.48 8.60
CA GLU A 139 4.94 3.57 7.93
C GLU A 139 6.35 3.82 8.45
N ALA A 140 6.81 5.07 8.48
CA ALA A 140 8.18 5.46 8.84
C ALA A 140 8.61 5.00 10.25
N ARG A 141 7.67 4.91 11.21
CA ARG A 141 7.92 4.40 12.57
C ARG A 141 8.29 2.91 12.60
N GLY A 142 7.98 2.15 11.56
CA GLY A 142 8.33 0.73 11.46
C GLY A 142 9.80 0.48 11.11
N ASN A 143 10.41 -0.52 11.73
CA ASN A 143 11.81 -0.90 11.45
C ASN A 143 12.04 -1.25 9.98
N ASN A 144 11.05 -1.89 9.33
CA ASN A 144 11.08 -2.30 7.94
C ASN A 144 10.24 -1.36 7.03
N SER A 145 10.31 -0.05 7.25
CA SER A 145 9.61 0.97 6.43
C SER A 145 10.40 1.38 5.19
N ARG A 146 9.73 1.94 4.17
CA ARG A 146 10.42 2.48 2.98
C ARG A 146 10.86 3.93 3.15
N TYR A 147 10.32 4.61 4.16
CA TYR A 147 10.60 6.00 4.47
C TYR A 147 11.47 6.11 5.73
N VAL A 148 12.30 7.14 5.80
CA VAL A 148 13.01 7.57 7.01
C VAL A 148 12.77 9.05 7.22
N ALA A 149 12.67 9.47 8.48
CA ALA A 149 12.61 10.89 8.80
C ALA A 149 13.86 11.58 8.25
N ARG A 150 13.68 12.75 7.64
CA ARG A 150 14.81 13.62 7.35
C ARG A 150 15.19 14.26 8.68
N ASP A 151 16.37 13.92 9.19
CA ASP A 151 16.90 14.64 10.33
C ASP A 151 17.18 16.08 9.89
N HIS A 152 16.48 17.05 10.50
CA HIS A 152 16.71 18.48 10.28
C HIS A 152 18.00 18.97 10.97
N LEU A 153 19.08 18.18 10.87
CA LEU A 153 20.40 18.47 11.42
C LEU A 153 21.42 18.34 10.28
N THR A 154 21.50 19.36 9.43
CA THR A 154 22.70 19.88 8.73
C THR A 154 22.31 20.64 7.46
N ASP A 155 21.77 21.85 7.64
CA ASP A 155 21.97 22.96 6.69
C ASP A 155 22.61 24.11 7.49
N ASN A 156 23.84 23.88 7.96
CA ASN A 156 24.74 24.90 8.47
C ASN A 156 26.04 24.80 7.68
N ILE A 157 26.02 25.28 6.44
CA ILE A 157 27.15 25.83 5.68
C ILE A 157 26.60 26.96 4.81
#